data_AF-A0A100WVP4-F1
#
_entry.id   AF-A0A100WVP4-F1
#
_cell.length_a   1.000
_cell.length_b   1.000
_cell.length_c   1.000
_cell.angle_alpha   90.00
_cell.angle_beta   90.00
_cell.angle_gamma   90.00
#
_symmetry.space_group_name_H-M   'P 1'
#
loop_
_entity.id
_entity.type
_entity.pdbx_description
1 polymer ?
#
loop_
_entity_poly.entity_id
_entity_poly.type
_entity_poly.pdbx_seq_one_letter_code
_entity_poly.pdbx_strand_id
1 'polypeptide(L)'
;MSDLLRNAGTNRERDPHEPVDELEFEAAIGRNVRQLRQQHGLTVADMAARVGISKAMLSKIENAQTSCSLSTLALLAKGLDVPVTSLFRGADVERPAAFVKAGTGPEIVRNGTKQGHEPGFFVEC
;
A
#
# COMPACT_ATOMS: atom_id res chain seq x y z
N MET A 1 -25.27 -6.48 1.55
CA MET A 1 -24.34 -7.57 1.91
C MET A 1 -22.95 -7.07 1.57
N SER A 2 -22.34 -6.37 2.51
CA SER A 2 -21.05 -5.72 2.35
C SER A 2 -20.00 -6.79 2.60
N ASP A 3 -19.51 -7.41 1.53
CA ASP A 3 -18.41 -8.34 1.63
C ASP A 3 -17.19 -7.58 2.15
N LEU A 4 -16.81 -7.91 3.38
CA LEU A 4 -15.52 -7.64 3.97
C LEU A 4 -14.46 -8.21 3.01
N LEU A 5 -13.96 -7.35 2.13
CA LEU A 5 -12.75 -7.57 1.37
C LEU A 5 -11.59 -7.57 2.37
N ARG A 6 -11.35 -8.73 2.98
CA ARG A 6 -10.20 -9.03 3.83
C ARG A 6 -8.95 -8.60 3.10
N ASN A 7 -8.17 -7.76 3.77
CA ASN A 7 -6.77 -7.51 3.43
C ASN A 7 -6.04 -8.85 3.54
N ALA A 8 -5.95 -9.59 2.44
CA ALA A 8 -5.23 -10.85 2.39
C ALA A 8 -3.74 -10.53 2.28
N GLY A 9 -3.16 -10.03 3.38
CA GLY A 9 -1.72 -9.89 3.54
C GLY A 9 -1.07 -11.25 3.41
N THR A 10 -0.10 -11.37 2.50
CA THR A 10 0.75 -12.55 2.40
C THR A 10 1.60 -12.61 3.67
N ASN A 11 1.22 -13.48 4.60
CA ASN A 11 1.90 -13.74 5.87
C ASN A 11 3.33 -14.27 5.62
N ARG A 12 4.27 -13.37 5.36
CA ARG A 12 5.71 -13.60 5.51
C ARG A 12 6.10 -12.91 6.80
N GLU A 13 6.61 -13.67 7.75
CA GLU A 13 7.19 -13.18 8.99
C GLU A 13 8.44 -12.37 8.64
N ARG A 14 8.23 -11.08 8.40
CA ARG A 14 9.24 -10.13 7.96
C ARG A 14 9.71 -9.33 9.18
N ASP A 15 11.01 -9.12 9.32
CA ASP A 15 11.56 -8.22 10.34
C ASP A 15 10.99 -6.80 10.12
N PRO A 16 10.27 -6.21 11.10
CA PRO A 16 9.70 -4.87 10.99
C PRO A 16 10.72 -3.74 10.75
N HIS A 17 12.00 -4.00 11.04
CA HIS A 17 13.10 -3.06 10.81
C HIS A 17 13.78 -3.25 9.45
N GLU A 18 13.41 -4.28 8.69
CA GLU A 18 13.90 -4.46 7.33
C GLU A 18 13.27 -3.39 6.41
N PRO A 19 14.07 -2.60 5.69
CA PRO A 19 13.54 -1.61 4.76
C PRO A 19 12.69 -2.32 3.70
N VAL A 20 11.49 -1.82 3.42
CA VAL A 20 10.71 -2.27 2.26
C VAL A 20 11.59 -2.10 1.02
N ASP A 21 11.84 -3.19 0.29
CA ASP A 21 12.53 -3.06 -0.99
C ASP A 21 11.68 -2.13 -1.84
N GLU A 22 12.25 -1.01 -2.28
CA GLU A 22 11.54 0.04 -3.02
C GLU A 22 10.88 -0.53 -4.27
N LEU A 23 11.50 -1.56 -4.87
CA LEU A 23 10.94 -2.33 -5.98
C LEU A 23 9.72 -3.17 -5.59
N GLU A 24 9.66 -3.71 -4.37
CA GLU A 24 8.53 -4.50 -3.89
C GLU A 24 7.28 -3.64 -3.69
N PHE A 25 7.46 -2.41 -3.19
CA PHE A 25 6.38 -1.43 -3.02
C PHE A 25 5.81 -0.96 -4.35
N GLU A 26 6.67 -0.56 -5.29
CA GLU A 26 6.25 -0.18 -6.65
C GLU A 26 5.56 -1.34 -7.37
N ALA A 27 6.07 -2.56 -7.21
CA ALA A 27 5.46 -3.76 -7.77
C ALA A 27 4.06 -4.03 -7.19
N ALA A 28 3.84 -3.80 -5.89
CA ALA A 28 2.51 -3.93 -5.29
C ALA A 28 1.52 -2.92 -5.88
N ILE A 29 1.94 -1.66 -6.03
CA ILE A 29 1.10 -0.62 -6.66
C ILE A 29 0.79 -0.99 -8.12
N GLY A 30 1.80 -1.36 -8.91
CA GLY A 30 1.62 -1.75 -10.32
C GLY A 30 0.64 -2.91 -10.48
N ARG A 31 0.74 -3.94 -9.62
CA ARG A 31 -0.21 -5.06 -9.57
C ARG A 31 -1.63 -4.60 -9.26
N ASN A 32 -1.81 -3.75 -8.24
CA ASN A 32 -3.13 -3.26 -7.84
C ASN A 32 -3.79 -2.43 -8.95
N VAL A 33 -3.05 -1.54 -9.60
CA VAL A 33 -3.53 -0.75 -10.75
C VAL A 33 -4.01 -1.68 -11.87
N ARG A 34 -3.21 -2.70 -12.22
CA ARG A 34 -3.56 -3.68 -13.24
C ARG A 34 -4.81 -4.48 -12.89
N GLN A 35 -4.92 -4.95 -11.65
CA GLN A 35 -6.06 -5.72 -11.17
C GLN A 35 -7.35 -4.90 -11.22
N LEU A 36 -7.34 -3.68 -10.68
CA LEU A 36 -8.48 -2.77 -10.73
C LEU A 36 -8.89 -2.48 -12.17
N ARG A 37 -7.92 -2.16 -13.04
CA ARG A 37 -8.21 -1.93 -14.47
C ARG A 37 -8.91 -3.14 -15.11
N GLN A 38 -8.43 -4.35 -14.83
CA GLN A 38 -9.04 -5.59 -15.34
C GLN A 38 -10.44 -5.84 -14.78
N GLN A 39 -10.69 -5.53 -13.50
CA GLN A 39 -12.02 -5.61 -12.89
C GLN A 39 -13.03 -4.67 -13.56
N HIS A 40 -12.57 -3.51 -14.05
CA HIS A 40 -13.37 -2.60 -14.86
C HIS A 40 -13.48 -3.01 -16.35
N GLY A 41 -12.87 -4.11 -16.77
CA GLY A 41 -12.90 -4.57 -18.17
C GLY A 41 -12.15 -3.66 -19.16
N LEU A 42 -11.27 -2.78 -18.67
CA LEU A 42 -10.57 -1.79 -19.50
C LEU A 42 -9.27 -2.37 -20.06
N THR A 43 -8.95 -2.09 -21.32
CA THR A 43 -7.60 -2.33 -21.83
C THR A 43 -6.61 -1.29 -21.29
N VAL A 44 -5.31 -1.55 -21.40
CA VAL A 44 -4.27 -0.54 -21.06
C VAL A 44 -4.48 0.74 -21.89
N ALA A 45 -4.90 0.63 -23.15
CA ALA A 45 -5.15 1.79 -23.99
C ALA A 45 -6.35 2.62 -23.49
N ASP A 46 -7.45 1.96 -23.13
CA ASP A 46 -8.67 2.63 -22.63
C ASP A 46 -8.38 3.37 -21.33
N MET A 47 -7.69 2.71 -20.40
CA MET A 47 -7.36 3.31 -19.11
C MET A 47 -6.38 4.47 -19.25
N ALA A 48 -5.35 4.33 -20.10
CA ALA A 48 -4.39 5.39 -20.36
C ALA A 48 -5.07 6.64 -20.95
N ALA A 49 -5.98 6.44 -21.92
CA ALA A 49 -6.79 7.52 -22.49
C ALA A 49 -7.70 8.16 -21.43
N ARG A 50 -8.35 7.35 -20.58
CA ARG A 50 -9.26 7.82 -19.52
C ARG A 50 -8.57 8.73 -18.50
N VAL A 51 -7.31 8.47 -18.16
CA VAL A 51 -6.55 9.27 -17.17
C VAL A 51 -5.61 10.30 -17.80
N GLY A 52 -5.53 10.36 -19.13
CA GLY A 52 -4.72 11.35 -19.83
C GLY A 52 -3.21 11.09 -19.78
N ILE A 53 -2.77 9.83 -19.74
CA ILE A 53 -1.35 9.45 -19.83
C ILE A 53 -1.10 8.58 -21.06
N SER A 54 0.17 8.41 -21.44
CA SER A 54 0.50 7.53 -22.56
C SER A 54 0.32 6.05 -22.19
N LYS A 55 -0.08 5.22 -23.17
CA LYS A 55 -0.15 3.75 -23.02
C LYS A 55 1.18 3.17 -22.52
N ALA A 56 2.31 3.68 -23.02
CA ALA A 56 3.63 3.25 -22.62
C ALA A 56 3.92 3.57 -21.15
N MET A 57 3.51 4.75 -20.66
CA MET A 57 3.64 5.13 -19.25
C MET A 57 2.78 4.22 -18.36
N LEU A 58 1.51 4.00 -18.71
CA LEU A 58 0.66 3.08 -17.93
C LEU A 58 1.24 1.66 -17.90
N SER A 59 1.78 1.18 -19.02
CA SER A 59 2.44 -0.13 -19.08
C SER A 59 3.69 -0.20 -18.20
N LYS A 60 4.49 0.87 -18.12
CA LYS A 60 5.65 0.91 -17.20
C LYS A 60 5.22 0.89 -15.75
N ILE A 61 4.15 1.61 -15.40
CA ILE A 61 3.58 1.62 -14.04
C ILE A 61 3.08 0.23 -13.64
N GLU A 62 2.27 -0.42 -14.49
CA GLU A 62 1.71 -1.75 -14.18
C GLU A 62 2.77 -2.84 -14.02
N ASN A 63 3.97 -2.64 -14.57
CA ASN A 63 5.09 -3.57 -14.47
C ASN A 63 6.20 -3.07 -13.52
N ALA A 64 5.97 -2.01 -12.75
CA ALA A 64 6.95 -1.40 -11.84
C ALA A 64 8.31 -1.11 -12.49
N GLN A 65 8.28 -0.57 -13.71
CA GLN A 65 9.46 -0.15 -14.46
C GLN A 65 9.70 1.36 -14.36
N THR A 66 8.91 2.07 -13.55
CA THR A 66 9.05 3.50 -13.28
C THR A 66 8.36 3.83 -11.96
N SER A 67 9.01 4.69 -11.18
CA SER A 67 8.36 5.33 -10.04
C SER A 67 7.24 6.24 -10.55
N CYS A 68 6.03 6.09 -10.00
CA CYS A 68 4.90 6.95 -10.32
C CYS A 68 4.88 8.16 -9.38
N SER A 69 4.61 9.35 -9.92
CA SER A 69 4.38 10.53 -9.08
C SER A 69 3.08 10.42 -8.28
N LEU A 70 2.97 11.14 -7.16
CA LEU A 70 1.72 11.27 -6.41
C LEU A 70 0.57 11.80 -7.27
N SER A 71 0.85 12.71 -8.20
CA SER A 71 -0.14 13.22 -9.16
C SER A 71 -0.66 12.12 -10.09
N THR A 72 0.21 11.20 -10.53
CA THR A 72 -0.18 10.06 -11.37
C THR A 72 -1.04 9.08 -10.58
N LEU A 73 -0.69 8.79 -9.32
CA LEU A 73 -1.52 7.96 -8.44
C LEU A 73 -2.92 8.54 -8.22
N ALA A 74 -3.02 9.86 -8.03
CA ALA A 74 -4.30 10.54 -7.90
C ALA A 74 -5.15 10.44 -9.18
N LEU A 75 -4.53 10.58 -10.36
CA LEU A 75 -5.20 10.41 -11.66
C LEU A 75 -5.69 8.98 -11.86
N LEU A 76 -4.87 7.98 -11.53
CA LEU A 76 -5.23 6.56 -11.62
C LEU A 76 -6.40 6.22 -10.70
N ALA A 77 -6.35 6.66 -9.44
CA ALA A 77 -7.43 6.45 -8.47
C ALA A 77 -8.75 7.08 -8.96
N LYS A 78 -8.70 8.32 -9.46
CA LYS A 78 -9.86 8.99 -10.06
C LYS A 78 -10.38 8.26 -11.30
N GLY A 79 -9.49 7.80 -12.17
CA GLY A 79 -9.85 7.07 -13.39
C GLY A 79 -10.45 5.69 -13.13
N LEU A 80 -10.04 5.04 -12.04
CA LEU A 80 -10.57 3.75 -11.58
C LEU A 80 -11.81 3.91 -10.68
N ASP A 81 -12.17 5.13 -10.30
CA ASP A 81 -13.26 5.42 -9.37
C ASP A 81 -13.10 4.70 -8.01
N VAL A 82 -11.87 4.77 -7.45
CA VAL A 82 -11.54 4.19 -6.16
C VAL A 82 -10.77 5.17 -5.27
N PRO A 83 -10.81 5.01 -3.94
CA PRO A 83 -9.90 5.72 -3.05
C PRO A 83 -8.44 5.43 -3.40
N VAL A 84 -7.56 6.43 -3.30
CA VAL A 84 -6.13 6.29 -3.63
C VAL A 84 -5.45 5.19 -2.79
N THR A 85 -5.92 4.97 -1.56
CA THR A 85 -5.47 3.89 -0.66
C THR A 85 -5.67 2.50 -1.24
N SER A 86 -6.62 2.32 -2.16
CA SER A 86 -6.84 1.05 -2.87
C SER A 86 -5.64 0.62 -3.71
N LEU A 87 -4.84 1.58 -4.18
CA LEU A 87 -3.62 1.31 -4.95
C LEU A 87 -2.49 0.74 -4.09
N PHE A 88 -2.57 0.91 -2.77
CA PHE A 88 -1.54 0.48 -1.80
C PHE A 88 -1.90 -0.81 -1.07
N ARG A 89 -3.02 -1.45 -1.39
CA ARG A 89 -3.43 -2.69 -0.71
C ARG A 89 -2.34 -3.76 -0.82
N GLY A 90 -1.95 -4.33 0.31
CA GLY A 90 -0.86 -5.32 0.38
C GLY A 90 0.52 -4.79 0.00
N ALA A 91 0.68 -3.46 -0.14
CA ALA A 91 1.98 -2.80 -0.25
C ALA A 91 2.54 -2.43 1.14
N ASP A 92 1.69 -2.44 2.16
CA ASP A 92 2.08 -2.18 3.55
C ASP A 92 2.70 -3.40 4.22
N VAL A 93 3.65 -3.13 5.12
CA VAL A 93 4.18 -4.12 6.06
C VAL A 93 3.15 -4.30 7.17
N GLU A 94 2.53 -5.49 7.28
CA GLU A 94 1.75 -5.81 8.48
C GLU A 94 2.70 -5.79 9.68
N ARG A 95 2.48 -4.84 10.60
CA ARG A 95 3.18 -4.83 11.89
C ARG A 95 2.39 -5.71 12.84
N PRO A 96 2.93 -6.86 13.29
CA PRO A 96 2.25 -7.66 14.30
C PRO A 96 2.04 -6.82 15.56
N ALA A 97 0.81 -6.79 16.06
CA ALA A 97 0.52 -6.20 17.35
C ALA A 97 1.00 -7.17 18.45
N ALA A 98 1.83 -6.69 19.37
CA ALA A 98 2.26 -7.48 20.51
C ALA A 98 1.26 -7.27 21.66
N PHE A 99 0.58 -8.34 22.08
CA PHE A 99 -0.20 -8.32 23.31
C PHE A 99 0.75 -8.31 24.50
N VAL A 100 0.61 -7.33 25.38
CA VAL A 100 1.39 -7.21 26.62
C VAL A 100 0.44 -7.10 27.79
N LYS A 101 0.83 -7.64 28.96
CA LYS A 101 0.04 -7.42 30.17
C LYS A 101 0.10 -5.93 30.52
N ALA A 102 -0.99 -5.39 31.04
CA ALA A 102 -1.04 -4.00 31.51
C ALA A 102 0.19 -3.66 32.37
N GLY A 103 0.92 -2.61 32.00
CA GLY A 103 2.11 -2.15 32.71
C GLY A 103 3.41 -2.96 32.45
N THR A 104 3.40 -3.90 31.50
CA THR A 104 4.61 -4.63 31.05
C THR A 104 4.99 -4.37 29.60
N GLY A 105 4.27 -3.45 28.92
CA GLY A 105 4.71 -2.94 27.62
C GLY A 105 6.08 -2.26 27.73
N PRO A 106 6.94 -2.34 26.71
CA PRO A 106 8.20 -1.60 26.70
C PRO A 106 7.91 -0.10 26.83
N GLU A 107 8.67 0.59 27.69
CA GLU A 107 8.57 2.05 27.83
C GLU A 107 9.12 2.70 26.56
N ILE A 108 8.22 3.14 25.70
CA ILE A 108 8.58 3.76 24.43
C ILE A 108 9.02 5.20 24.71
N VAL A 109 10.30 5.54 24.48
CA VAL A 109 10.85 6.90 24.63
C VAL A 109 11.22 7.52 23.26
N ARG A 110 10.42 8.50 22.86
CA ARG A 110 10.56 9.65 21.95
C ARG A 110 11.70 10.56 22.17
N ASN A 111 12.68 10.50 21.31
CA ASN A 111 13.56 11.65 21.18
C ASN A 111 13.13 12.50 19.99
N GLY A 112 12.77 13.77 20.26
CA GLY A 112 12.53 14.81 19.26
C GLY A 112 11.19 15.56 19.38
N THR A 113 10.20 14.93 20.00
CA THR A 113 9.18 15.54 20.86
C THR A 113 9.44 14.95 22.25
N LYS A 114 8.95 15.50 23.37
CA LYS A 114 9.19 14.91 24.71
C LYS A 114 8.67 13.46 24.89
N GLN A 115 8.25 12.74 23.85
CA GLN A 115 7.33 11.63 24.03
C GLN A 115 7.37 10.54 22.96
N GLY A 116 7.76 9.34 23.42
CA GLY A 116 7.66 7.95 22.87
C GLY A 116 7.26 7.67 21.43
N HIS A 117 8.11 7.18 20.52
CA HIS A 117 7.60 6.38 19.39
C HIS A 117 8.69 5.52 18.76
N GLU A 118 8.75 4.27 19.23
CA GLU A 118 9.23 3.09 18.51
C GLU A 118 7.98 2.26 18.15
N PRO A 119 7.92 1.61 16.98
CA PRO A 119 6.69 1.22 16.33
C PRO A 119 6.24 -0.19 16.70
N GLY A 120 5.65 -0.34 17.88
CA GLY A 120 4.87 -1.52 18.25
C GLY A 120 3.43 -1.11 18.59
N PHE A 121 2.44 -1.69 17.93
CA PHE A 121 1.05 -1.53 18.37
C PHE A 121 0.83 -2.52 19.51
N PHE A 122 0.81 -2.03 20.74
CA PHE A 122 0.59 -2.85 21.94
C PHE A 122 -0.88 -2.80 22.33
N VAL A 123 -1.50 -3.96 22.48
CA VAL A 123 -2.87 -4.09 23.00
C VAL A 123 -2.76 -4.55 24.45
N GLU A 124 -3.14 -3.69 25.39
CA GLU A 124 -3.21 -4.04 26.81
C GLU A 124 -4.57 -4.68 27.15
N CYS A 125 -4.54 -5.73 27.96
CA CYS A 125 -5.71 -6.37 28.57
C CYS A 125 -5.84 -5.98 30.04
#